data_AF-A0A1G7ZM11-F1
#
_entry.id   AF-A0A1G7ZM11-F1
#
_cell.length_a   1.000
_cell.length_b   1.000
_cell.length_c   1.000
_cell.angle_alpha   90.00
_cell.angle_beta   90.00
_cell.angle_gamma   90.00
#
_symmetry.space_group_name_H-M   'P 1'
#
loop_
_entity.id
_entity.type
_entity.pdbx_description
1 polymer ?
#
loop_
_entity_poly.entity_id
_entity_poly.type
_entity_poly.pdbx_seq_one_letter_code
_entity_poly.pdbx_strand_id
1 'polypeptide(L)'
;MLLENFYGSSLLWIEAQLSGKNWLWKLTFFAVALSLFLAFPPYSLLLNHLKNNGVSLDAWVFIQNQAQDILHPKDMDYDVRRENMIFRWTLPLLSFLTGHNVLLILIIQAVLGVLFLYKMAGYIYSISGDKVITALFVTAIANIFVSVWAFADVHGYGDEFAFFFLLLALLSKNPLVIFLSLQIAFFTDERAVVAGGYLLLWWMGTKAYRNNDFGVPGLLKSAFTGESLVVWIAWAIYFTIREYVQTTYFPHHSYSTIGTPVLLANAHRNGLGSSIWGAFEGTWLLLIAAFAVLCLTKRYWLLLALMAGFAVLVATGIYVHDIDRALSYGFPFILLAAFILIETSSTSTVRLILLFTMIVCVAHPQVFYMGYNKILWLEPLPIKLFMMLDHRLQWGLFS
;
A
#
# COMPACT_ATOMS: atom_id res chain seq x y z
N MET A 1 -0.13 -11.33 -37.11
CA MET A 1 -0.03 -12.74 -36.68
C MET A 1 1.14 -13.07 -35.76
N LEU A 2 2.40 -12.63 -35.96
CA LEU A 2 3.50 -13.03 -35.04
C LEU A 2 3.27 -12.58 -33.58
N LEU A 3 2.94 -11.29 -33.36
CA LEU A 3 2.68 -10.75 -32.02
C LEU A 3 1.40 -11.29 -31.38
N GLU A 4 0.35 -11.53 -32.18
CA GLU A 4 -0.90 -12.15 -31.72
C GLU A 4 -0.67 -13.60 -31.28
N ASN A 5 0.15 -14.35 -32.02
CA ASN A 5 0.52 -15.72 -31.68
C ASN A 5 1.37 -15.74 -30.40
N PHE A 6 2.30 -14.80 -30.25
CA PHE A 6 3.08 -14.65 -29.02
C PHE A 6 2.18 -14.34 -27.81
N TYR A 7 1.25 -13.40 -27.96
CA TYR A 7 0.25 -13.07 -26.95
C TYR A 7 -0.59 -14.29 -26.56
N GLY A 8 -1.21 -14.96 -27.54
CA GLY A 8 -2.04 -16.15 -27.29
C GLY A 8 -1.25 -17.29 -26.63
N SER A 9 -0.04 -17.56 -27.11
CA SER A 9 0.83 -18.60 -26.53
C SER A 9 1.24 -18.28 -25.11
N SER A 10 1.51 -17.01 -24.80
CA SER A 10 1.86 -16.56 -23.44
C SER A 10 0.70 -16.77 -22.47
N LEU A 11 -0.53 -16.42 -22.87
CA LEU A 11 -1.71 -16.64 -22.03
C LEU A 11 -1.97 -18.13 -21.78
N LEU A 12 -1.85 -18.97 -22.81
CA LEU A 12 -2.00 -20.43 -22.68
C LEU A 12 -0.94 -21.03 -21.76
N TRP A 13 0.30 -20.53 -21.84
CA TRP A 13 1.37 -20.95 -20.95
C TRP A 13 1.06 -20.58 -19.50
N ILE A 14 0.64 -19.34 -19.22
CA ILE A 14 0.21 -18.91 -17.89
C ILE A 14 -0.90 -19.82 -17.37
N GLU A 15 -1.93 -20.07 -18.19
CA GLU A 15 -3.06 -20.92 -17.81
C GLU A 15 -2.62 -22.36 -17.46
N ALA A 16 -1.70 -22.93 -18.22
CA ALA A 16 -1.14 -24.25 -17.95
C ALA A 16 -0.38 -24.30 -16.61
N GLN A 17 0.40 -23.27 -16.27
CA GLN A 17 1.12 -23.17 -14.99
C GLN A 17 0.17 -23.02 -13.79
N LEU A 18 -1.02 -22.44 -14.00
CA LEU A 18 -2.05 -22.25 -12.96
C LEU A 18 -3.00 -23.46 -12.82
N SER A 19 -2.54 -24.64 -13.21
CA SER A 19 -3.25 -25.90 -13.03
C SER A 19 -3.15 -26.43 -11.58
N GLY A 20 -4.20 -27.14 -11.15
CA GLY A 20 -4.30 -27.77 -9.84
C GLY A 20 -5.10 -26.98 -8.78
N LYS A 21 -5.27 -27.59 -7.60
CA LYS A 21 -6.12 -27.07 -6.51
C LYS A 21 -5.52 -25.86 -5.80
N ASN A 22 -4.19 -25.81 -5.66
CA ASN A 22 -3.47 -24.78 -4.89
C ASN A 22 -2.85 -23.68 -5.78
N TRP A 23 -3.41 -23.45 -6.97
CA TRP A 23 -2.85 -22.53 -7.95
C TRP A 23 -2.73 -21.09 -7.43
N LEU A 24 -3.65 -20.65 -6.55
CA LEU A 24 -3.63 -19.31 -5.97
C LEU A 24 -2.39 -19.09 -5.10
N TRP A 25 -2.05 -20.06 -4.24
CA TRP A 25 -0.83 -20.03 -3.43
C TRP A 25 0.43 -20.08 -4.29
N LYS A 26 0.45 -20.93 -5.33
CA LYS A 26 1.57 -21.00 -6.28
C LYS A 26 1.82 -19.64 -6.93
N LEU A 27 0.75 -18.98 -7.39
CA LEU A 27 0.81 -17.64 -7.97
C LEU A 27 1.32 -16.61 -6.95
N THR A 28 0.79 -16.60 -5.73
CA THR A 28 1.23 -15.66 -4.68
C THR A 28 2.71 -15.83 -4.38
N PHE A 29 3.19 -17.06 -4.14
CA PHE A 29 4.61 -17.29 -3.86
C PHE A 29 5.50 -16.96 -5.05
N PHE A 30 5.06 -17.25 -6.28
CA PHE A 30 5.78 -16.83 -7.48
C PHE A 30 5.90 -15.30 -7.57
N ALA A 31 4.80 -14.58 -7.36
CA ALA A 31 4.79 -13.12 -7.42
C ALA A 31 5.67 -12.49 -6.34
N VAL A 32 5.66 -13.03 -5.11
CA VAL A 32 6.57 -12.61 -4.03
C VAL A 32 8.02 -12.92 -4.37
N ALA A 33 8.32 -14.12 -4.87
CA ALA A 33 9.68 -14.48 -5.25
C ALA A 33 10.22 -13.58 -6.37
N LEU A 34 9.38 -13.26 -7.36
CA LEU A 34 9.74 -12.33 -8.43
C LEU A 34 9.99 -10.91 -7.87
N SER A 35 9.11 -10.43 -7.00
CA SER A 35 9.25 -9.13 -6.33
C SER A 35 10.57 -9.03 -5.55
N LEU A 36 10.89 -10.02 -4.72
CA LEU A 36 12.15 -10.07 -3.95
C LEU A 36 13.39 -10.24 -4.84
N PHE A 37 13.24 -10.88 -5.99
CA PHE A 37 14.31 -11.01 -6.97
C PHE A 37 14.62 -9.67 -7.65
N LEU A 38 13.59 -8.87 -7.93
CA LEU A 38 13.71 -7.57 -8.59
C LEU A 38 13.97 -6.40 -7.64
N ALA A 39 13.60 -6.53 -6.37
CA ALA A 39 13.84 -5.56 -5.30
C ALA A 39 14.29 -6.28 -4.04
N PHE A 40 15.60 -6.50 -3.91
CA PHE A 40 16.12 -7.23 -2.77
C PHE A 40 16.08 -6.34 -1.50
N PRO A 41 15.45 -6.80 -0.40
CA PRO A 41 15.32 -5.97 0.80
C PRO A 41 16.68 -5.60 1.42
N PRO A 42 16.80 -4.39 2.03
CA PRO A 42 18.05 -3.91 2.61
C PRO A 42 18.32 -4.52 4.01
N TYR A 43 18.29 -5.85 4.14
CA TYR A 43 18.48 -6.55 5.42
C TYR A 43 19.88 -6.35 6.04
N SER A 44 20.85 -5.83 5.28
CA SER A 44 22.14 -5.41 5.84
C SER A 44 21.99 -4.31 6.90
N LEU A 45 21.03 -3.39 6.73
CA LEU A 45 20.72 -2.34 7.71
C LEU A 45 20.17 -2.93 9.00
N LEU A 46 19.27 -3.91 8.89
CA LEU A 46 18.73 -4.63 10.03
C LEU A 46 19.83 -5.38 10.80
N LEU A 47 20.70 -6.10 10.08
CA LEU A 47 21.83 -6.82 10.69
C LEU A 47 22.81 -5.87 11.39
N ASN A 48 23.01 -4.67 10.84
CA ASN A 48 23.84 -3.66 11.49
C ASN A 48 23.15 -3.13 12.75
N HIS A 49 21.85 -2.84 12.71
CA HIS A 49 21.09 -2.38 13.87
C HIS A 49 21.09 -3.40 15.04
N LEU A 50 21.03 -4.70 14.72
CA LEU A 50 21.06 -5.76 15.73
C LEU A 50 22.45 -5.99 16.36
N LYS A 51 23.53 -5.38 15.82
CA LYS A 51 24.86 -5.43 16.44
C LYS A 51 24.96 -4.33 17.51
N ASN A 52 25.57 -4.65 18.65
CA ASN A 52 25.71 -3.76 19.81
C ASN A 52 26.38 -2.39 19.54
N ASN A 53 27.10 -2.22 18.42
CA ASN A 53 27.75 -0.97 18.00
C ASN A 53 27.22 -0.46 16.64
N GLY A 54 25.99 -0.84 16.28
CA GLY A 54 25.37 -0.55 14.99
C GLY A 54 24.72 0.84 14.89
N VAL A 55 24.22 1.13 13.69
CA VAL A 55 23.36 2.31 13.43
C VAL A 55 22.05 2.13 14.20
N SER A 56 21.65 3.12 15.01
CA SER A 56 20.32 3.13 15.61
C SER A 56 19.28 3.38 14.52
N LEU A 57 18.37 2.43 14.33
CA LEU A 57 17.14 2.69 13.60
C LEU A 57 16.21 3.40 14.57
N ASP A 58 16.27 4.73 14.55
CA ASP A 58 15.62 5.58 15.53
C ASP A 58 14.13 5.23 15.72
N ALA A 59 13.44 4.77 14.66
CA ALA A 59 11.99 4.43 14.70
C ALA A 59 11.71 3.23 15.61
N TRP A 60 12.56 2.21 15.60
CA TRP A 60 12.45 1.09 16.53
C TRP A 60 12.69 1.50 17.98
N VAL A 61 13.63 2.42 18.23
CA VAL A 61 13.89 2.94 19.58
C VAL A 61 12.65 3.65 20.12
N PHE A 62 12.02 4.51 19.31
CA PHE A 62 10.78 5.18 19.69
C PHE A 62 9.65 4.19 19.97
N ILE A 63 9.47 3.20 19.10
CA ILE A 63 8.46 2.15 19.26
C ILE A 63 8.69 1.35 20.55
N GLN A 64 9.93 1.01 20.88
CA GLN A 64 10.28 0.26 22.08
C GLN A 64 10.07 1.10 23.35
N ASN A 65 10.44 2.38 23.34
CA ASN A 65 10.19 3.28 24.46
C ASN A 65 8.68 3.44 24.72
N GLN A 66 7.90 3.68 23.66
CA GLN A 66 6.46 3.78 23.76
C GLN A 66 5.79 2.46 24.20
N ALA A 67 6.39 1.31 23.87
CA ALA A 67 5.90 0.00 24.29
C ALA A 67 6.07 -0.26 25.80
N GLN A 68 6.90 0.51 26.52
CA GLN A 68 7.07 0.35 27.97
C GLN A 68 5.88 0.90 28.77
N ASP A 69 5.21 1.96 28.28
CA ASP A 69 3.98 2.48 28.85
C ASP A 69 3.00 2.91 27.75
N ILE A 70 2.26 1.93 27.22
CA ILE A 70 1.29 2.13 26.14
C ILE A 70 0.13 3.03 26.59
N LEU A 71 -0.27 2.93 27.87
CA LEU A 71 -1.47 3.57 28.39
C LEU A 71 -1.22 4.99 28.91
N HIS A 72 0.02 5.31 29.30
CA HIS A 72 0.43 6.65 29.75
C HIS A 72 1.71 7.06 29.04
N PRO A 73 1.64 7.43 27.75
CA PRO A 73 2.80 7.94 27.03
C PRO A 73 3.21 9.29 27.65
N LYS A 74 4.16 9.27 28.58
CA LYS A 74 4.73 10.45 29.25
C LYS A 74 6.22 10.52 28.95
N ASP A 75 6.76 11.74 28.95
CA ASP A 75 8.21 12.01 28.93
C ASP A 75 8.99 11.47 27.70
N MET A 76 8.35 11.38 26.53
CA MET A 76 9.07 11.11 25.28
C MET A 76 9.75 12.39 24.79
N ASP A 77 11.07 12.49 24.98
CA ASP A 77 11.87 13.63 24.54
C ASP A 77 11.82 13.75 23.01
N TYR A 78 11.41 14.93 22.52
CA TYR A 78 11.05 15.13 21.12
C TYR A 78 12.28 15.55 20.33
N ASP A 79 12.74 14.68 19.44
CA ASP A 79 13.40 15.19 18.24
C ASP A 79 12.30 15.61 17.23
N VAL A 80 12.46 16.77 16.60
CA VAL A 80 11.46 17.59 15.89
C VAL A 80 10.69 16.84 14.78
N ARG A 81 11.10 15.61 14.42
CA ARG A 81 10.53 14.82 13.32
C ARG A 81 9.48 13.77 13.71
N ARG A 82 9.23 13.53 15.00
CA ARG A 82 8.48 12.32 15.47
C ARG A 82 7.22 12.60 16.26
N GLU A 83 6.81 13.86 16.30
CA GLU A 83 5.58 14.35 16.91
C GLU A 83 4.35 13.52 16.49
N ASN A 84 4.27 13.13 15.22
CA ASN A 84 3.15 12.36 14.68
C ASN A 84 3.17 10.86 15.05
N MET A 85 4.30 10.31 15.52
CA MET A 85 4.39 8.89 15.87
C MET A 85 3.73 8.54 17.20
N ILE A 86 3.47 9.53 18.06
CA ILE A 86 2.87 9.35 19.39
C ILE A 86 1.50 8.68 19.32
N PHE A 87 0.73 8.99 18.29
CA PHE A 87 -0.61 8.43 18.08
C PHE A 87 -0.58 7.05 17.39
N ARG A 88 0.61 6.52 17.07
CA ARG A 88 0.78 5.23 16.40
C ARG A 88 0.99 4.12 17.42
N TRP A 89 -0.09 3.46 17.84
CA TRP A 89 -0.05 2.44 18.89
C TRP A 89 0.09 1.01 18.40
N THR A 90 -0.12 0.74 17.11
CA THR A 90 -0.08 -0.64 16.59
C THR A 90 1.30 -1.29 16.74
N LEU A 91 2.36 -0.60 16.33
CA LEU A 91 3.73 -1.13 16.45
C LEU A 91 4.22 -1.19 17.90
N PRO A 92 3.99 -0.18 18.77
CA PRO A 92 4.28 -0.31 20.20
C PRO A 92 3.57 -1.48 20.86
N LEU A 93 2.29 -1.70 20.55
CA LEU A 93 1.54 -2.85 21.06
C LEU A 93 2.15 -4.17 20.59
N LEU A 94 2.52 -4.29 19.31
CA LEU A 94 3.20 -5.49 18.79
C LEU A 94 4.58 -5.67 19.44
N SER A 95 5.32 -4.60 19.66
CA SER A 95 6.60 -4.62 20.38
C SER A 95 6.43 -5.15 21.80
N PHE A 96 5.43 -4.66 22.54
CA PHE A 96 5.12 -5.18 23.87
C PHE A 96 4.74 -6.66 23.85
N LEU A 97 3.84 -7.07 22.94
CA LEU A 97 3.38 -8.47 22.83
C LEU A 97 4.48 -9.45 22.41
N THR A 98 5.48 -8.99 21.66
CA THR A 98 6.60 -9.81 21.19
C THR A 98 7.81 -9.80 22.11
N GLY A 99 7.74 -9.12 23.26
CA GLY A 99 8.88 -8.94 24.15
C GLY A 99 10.01 -8.11 23.51
N HIS A 100 9.64 -7.08 22.74
CA HIS A 100 10.51 -6.18 21.99
C HIS A 100 11.34 -6.82 20.87
N ASN A 101 10.92 -8.00 20.39
CA ASN A 101 11.62 -8.73 19.34
C ASN A 101 11.31 -8.15 17.94
N VAL A 102 12.17 -7.25 17.47
CA VAL A 102 12.07 -6.61 16.14
C VAL A 102 12.01 -7.63 15.00
N LEU A 103 12.82 -8.71 15.06
CA LEU A 103 12.85 -9.73 14.02
C LEU A 103 11.50 -10.44 13.89
N LEU A 104 10.85 -10.74 15.01
CA LEU A 104 9.53 -11.36 15.01
C LEU A 104 8.48 -10.44 14.38
N ILE A 105 8.52 -9.13 14.67
CA ILE A 105 7.60 -8.15 14.08
C ILE A 105 7.80 -8.07 12.56
N LEU A 106 9.05 -8.08 12.08
CA LEU A 106 9.35 -8.08 10.65
C LEU A 106 8.93 -9.38 9.95
N ILE A 107 9.04 -10.53 10.62
CA ILE A 107 8.51 -11.80 10.10
C ILE A 107 6.98 -11.71 9.96
N ILE A 108 6.29 -11.17 10.98
CA ILE A 108 4.84 -10.96 10.91
C ILE A 108 4.49 -10.04 9.74
N GLN A 109 5.22 -8.92 9.58
CA GLN A 109 5.06 -7.99 8.47
C GLN A 109 5.18 -8.69 7.11
N ALA A 110 6.22 -9.50 6.91
CA ALA A 110 6.42 -10.25 5.68
C ALA A 110 5.29 -11.26 5.42
N VAL A 111 4.82 -11.95 6.47
CA VAL A 111 3.67 -12.86 6.37
C VAL A 111 2.39 -12.11 5.98
N LEU A 112 2.16 -10.92 6.56
CA LEU A 112 1.04 -10.07 6.17
C LEU A 112 1.13 -9.62 4.71
N GLY A 113 2.31 -9.28 4.20
CA GLY A 113 2.52 -8.98 2.77
C GLY A 113 2.17 -10.15 1.83
N VAL A 114 2.56 -11.37 2.21
CA VAL A 114 2.15 -12.58 1.46
C VAL A 114 0.63 -12.76 1.51
N LEU A 115 0.01 -12.57 2.68
CA LEU A 115 -1.44 -12.69 2.85
C LEU A 115 -2.21 -11.56 2.13
N PHE A 116 -1.66 -10.36 2.06
CA PHE A 116 -2.19 -9.22 1.32
C PHE A 116 -2.34 -9.57 -0.16
N LEU A 117 -1.27 -10.06 -0.79
CA LEU A 117 -1.28 -10.53 -2.17
C LEU A 117 -2.24 -11.72 -2.37
N TYR A 118 -2.25 -12.68 -1.46
CA TYR A 118 -3.18 -13.82 -1.53
C TYR A 118 -4.66 -13.38 -1.49
N LYS A 119 -5.01 -12.43 -0.61
CA LYS A 119 -6.36 -11.90 -0.48
C LYS A 119 -6.78 -11.11 -1.71
N MET A 120 -5.89 -10.29 -2.27
CA MET A 120 -6.15 -9.61 -3.55
C MET A 120 -6.33 -10.59 -4.69
N ALA A 121 -5.49 -11.63 -4.77
CA ALA A 121 -5.63 -12.68 -5.78
C ALA A 121 -6.99 -13.39 -5.69
N GLY A 122 -7.39 -13.78 -4.48
CA GLY A 122 -8.69 -14.41 -4.23
C GLY A 122 -9.85 -13.48 -4.58
N TYR A 123 -9.73 -12.19 -4.27
CA TYR A 123 -10.74 -11.19 -4.63
C TYR A 123 -10.87 -11.03 -6.15
N ILE A 124 -9.77 -10.79 -6.87
CA ILE A 124 -9.78 -10.62 -8.34
C ILE A 124 -10.32 -11.88 -9.03
N TYR A 125 -9.96 -13.06 -8.55
CA TYR A 125 -10.52 -14.30 -9.07
C TYR A 125 -12.03 -14.41 -8.82
N SER A 126 -12.49 -13.99 -7.64
CA SER A 126 -13.92 -14.04 -7.30
C SER A 126 -14.80 -13.15 -8.17
N ILE A 127 -14.26 -12.03 -8.69
CA ILE A 127 -15.00 -11.12 -9.58
C ILE A 127 -14.80 -11.46 -11.07
N SER A 128 -13.63 -11.95 -11.47
CA SER A 128 -13.34 -12.23 -12.89
C SER A 128 -13.70 -13.65 -13.33
N GLY A 129 -13.67 -14.61 -12.41
CA GLY A 129 -13.71 -16.05 -12.72
C GLY A 129 -12.51 -16.54 -13.54
N ASP A 130 -11.50 -15.70 -13.76
CA ASP A 130 -10.43 -15.91 -14.74
C ASP A 130 -9.06 -15.93 -14.06
N LYS A 131 -8.37 -17.07 -14.19
CA LYS A 131 -7.04 -17.28 -13.60
C LYS A 131 -5.97 -16.41 -14.23
N VAL A 132 -6.06 -16.15 -15.53
CA VAL A 132 -5.09 -15.35 -16.28
C VAL A 132 -5.19 -13.89 -15.88
N ILE A 133 -6.41 -13.34 -15.81
CA ILE A 133 -6.66 -11.98 -15.28
C ILE A 133 -6.07 -11.86 -13.87
N THR A 134 -6.35 -12.85 -13.02
CA THR A 134 -5.83 -12.88 -11.64
C THR A 134 -4.30 -12.89 -11.61
N ALA A 135 -3.67 -13.74 -12.43
CA ALA A 135 -2.21 -13.84 -12.47
C ALA A 135 -1.52 -12.58 -12.97
N LEU A 136 -2.04 -11.97 -14.03
CA LEU A 136 -1.49 -10.71 -14.56
C LEU A 136 -1.64 -9.57 -13.53
N PHE A 137 -2.80 -9.44 -12.88
CA PHE A 137 -3.03 -8.44 -11.84
C PHE A 137 -2.12 -8.63 -10.63
N VAL A 138 -2.05 -9.84 -10.07
CA VAL A 138 -1.27 -10.12 -8.86
C VAL A 138 0.22 -9.95 -9.12
N THR A 139 0.71 -10.38 -10.29
CA THR A 139 2.11 -10.19 -10.69
C THR A 139 2.43 -8.71 -10.85
N ALA A 140 1.51 -7.90 -11.40
CA ALA A 140 1.70 -6.45 -11.46
C ALA A 140 1.76 -5.83 -10.06
N ILE A 141 0.79 -6.10 -9.20
CA ILE A 141 0.70 -5.49 -7.87
C ILE A 141 1.85 -5.91 -6.95
N ALA A 142 2.34 -7.14 -7.07
CA ALA A 142 3.48 -7.60 -6.29
C ALA A 142 4.77 -6.80 -6.58
N ASN A 143 4.86 -6.13 -7.72
CA ASN A 143 6.01 -5.36 -8.17
C ASN A 143 5.75 -3.85 -8.18
N ILE A 144 4.86 -3.35 -7.31
CA ILE A 144 4.75 -1.91 -7.04
C ILE A 144 4.99 -1.64 -5.55
N PHE A 145 5.19 -0.36 -5.21
CA PHE A 145 5.55 0.10 -3.86
C PHE A 145 4.75 -0.60 -2.76
N VAL A 146 3.40 -0.58 -2.82
CA VAL A 146 2.53 -1.08 -1.74
C VAL A 146 2.83 -2.52 -1.34
N SER A 147 3.26 -3.39 -2.26
CA SER A 147 3.56 -4.80 -1.94
C SER A 147 5.05 -5.05 -1.69
N VAL A 148 5.94 -4.35 -2.39
CA VAL A 148 7.39 -4.48 -2.17
C VAL A 148 7.77 -3.97 -0.77
N TRP A 149 7.09 -2.92 -0.32
CA TRP A 149 7.37 -2.27 0.96
C TRP A 149 7.16 -3.19 2.18
N ALA A 150 6.27 -4.19 2.06
CA ALA A 150 6.08 -5.23 3.08
C ALA A 150 7.40 -5.93 3.47
N PHE A 151 8.31 -6.09 2.51
CA PHE A 151 9.58 -6.77 2.70
C PHE A 151 10.74 -5.79 2.88
N ALA A 152 10.65 -4.61 2.26
CA ALA A 152 11.71 -3.61 2.26
C ALA A 152 11.72 -2.71 3.50
N ASP A 153 10.59 -2.51 4.18
CA ASP A 153 10.51 -1.71 5.40
C ASP A 153 11.20 -2.40 6.58
N VAL A 154 12.47 -2.08 6.75
CA VAL A 154 13.28 -2.45 7.92
C VAL A 154 13.32 -1.35 8.99
N HIS A 155 12.82 -0.14 8.66
CA HIS A 155 12.94 1.03 9.51
C HIS A 155 11.90 1.06 10.63
N GLY A 156 10.83 0.26 10.52
CA GLY A 156 9.76 0.20 11.52
C GLY A 156 8.71 1.27 11.29
N TYR A 157 8.40 1.57 10.04
CA TYR A 157 7.28 2.45 9.71
C TYR A 157 5.94 1.73 9.82
N GLY A 158 5.91 0.44 9.48
CA GLY A 158 4.76 -0.44 9.66
C GLY A 158 3.62 -0.22 8.68
N ASP A 159 3.85 0.44 7.54
CA ASP A 159 2.79 0.75 6.56
C ASP A 159 2.05 -0.52 6.11
N GLU A 160 2.74 -1.66 6.02
CA GLU A 160 2.16 -2.94 5.62
C GLU A 160 1.05 -3.42 6.58
N PHE A 161 1.19 -3.18 7.89
CA PHE A 161 0.10 -3.48 8.83
C PHE A 161 -1.14 -2.66 8.46
N ALA A 162 -0.97 -1.37 8.18
CA ALA A 162 -2.06 -0.52 7.74
C ALA A 162 -2.66 -0.99 6.41
N PHE A 163 -1.83 -1.32 5.41
CA PHE A 163 -2.30 -1.81 4.11
C PHE A 163 -3.10 -3.12 4.24
N PHE A 164 -2.59 -4.09 4.98
CA PHE A 164 -3.26 -5.36 5.21
C PHE A 164 -4.60 -5.20 5.90
N PHE A 165 -4.66 -4.41 6.98
CA PHE A 165 -5.91 -4.22 7.71
C PHE A 165 -6.91 -3.34 6.93
N LEU A 166 -6.45 -2.37 6.12
CA LEU A 166 -7.31 -1.66 5.18
C LEU A 166 -7.90 -2.61 4.12
N LEU A 167 -7.09 -3.52 3.56
CA LEU A 167 -7.57 -4.54 2.63
C LEU A 167 -8.58 -5.48 3.30
N LEU A 168 -8.30 -5.91 4.53
CA LEU A 168 -9.20 -6.78 5.28
C LEU A 168 -10.54 -6.10 5.55
N ALA A 169 -10.53 -4.81 5.92
CA ALA A 169 -11.74 -4.00 6.05
C ALA A 169 -12.49 -3.89 4.72
N LEU A 170 -11.78 -3.60 3.63
CA LEU A 170 -12.33 -3.40 2.28
C LEU A 170 -13.02 -4.68 1.73
N LEU A 171 -12.45 -5.85 2.01
CA LEU A 171 -12.96 -7.14 1.52
C LEU A 171 -13.95 -7.84 2.46
N SER A 172 -14.10 -7.36 3.70
CA SER A 172 -14.98 -7.98 4.69
C SER A 172 -16.42 -7.48 4.58
N LYS A 173 -17.36 -8.34 4.98
CA LYS A 173 -18.77 -7.99 5.19
C LYS A 173 -19.17 -7.94 6.67
N ASN A 174 -18.32 -8.46 7.55
CA ASN A 174 -18.59 -8.49 8.99
C ASN A 174 -18.25 -7.12 9.61
N PRO A 175 -19.23 -6.39 10.17
CA PRO A 175 -19.01 -5.07 10.75
C PRO A 175 -17.91 -5.04 11.82
N LEU A 176 -17.80 -6.08 12.63
CA LEU A 176 -16.80 -6.15 13.70
C LEU A 176 -15.39 -6.29 13.12
N VAL A 177 -15.22 -7.09 12.06
CA VAL A 177 -13.92 -7.23 11.37
C VAL A 177 -13.54 -5.91 10.70
N ILE A 178 -14.48 -5.24 10.03
CA ILE A 178 -14.25 -3.93 9.41
C ILE A 178 -13.81 -2.93 10.48
N PHE A 179 -14.57 -2.82 11.57
CA PHE A 179 -14.29 -1.89 12.65
C PHE A 179 -12.90 -2.11 13.26
N LEU A 180 -12.59 -3.33 13.71
CA LEU A 180 -11.31 -3.64 14.34
C LEU A 180 -10.14 -3.43 13.38
N SER A 181 -10.29 -3.83 12.11
CA SER A 181 -9.24 -3.64 11.11
C SER A 181 -8.98 -2.16 10.85
N LEU A 182 -10.02 -1.34 10.78
CA LEU A 182 -9.87 0.11 10.64
C LEU A 182 -9.19 0.74 11.85
N GLN A 183 -9.54 0.34 13.08
CA GLN A 183 -8.85 0.83 14.28
C GLN A 183 -7.35 0.49 14.21
N ILE A 184 -6.99 -0.76 13.91
CA ILE A 184 -5.58 -1.16 13.81
C ILE A 184 -4.86 -0.36 12.72
N ALA A 185 -5.49 -0.16 11.56
CA ALA A 185 -4.91 0.64 10.48
C ALA A 185 -4.72 2.11 10.90
N PHE A 186 -5.73 2.73 11.49
CA PHE A 186 -5.72 4.14 11.91
C PHE A 186 -4.67 4.42 13.00
N PHE A 187 -4.49 3.50 13.95
CA PHE A 187 -3.44 3.57 14.97
C PHE A 187 -2.07 3.07 14.48
N THR A 188 -1.93 2.69 13.20
CA THR A 188 -0.62 2.42 12.60
C THR A 188 -0.06 3.69 11.94
N ASP A 189 -0.90 4.39 11.19
CA ASP A 189 -0.50 5.58 10.44
C ASP A 189 -1.69 6.50 10.16
N GLU A 190 -1.50 7.81 10.31
CA GLU A 190 -2.55 8.80 10.08
C GLU A 190 -3.06 8.83 8.63
N ARG A 191 -2.24 8.41 7.65
CA ARG A 191 -2.65 8.32 6.24
C ARG A 191 -3.67 7.20 6.03
N ALA A 192 -3.66 6.18 6.88
CA ALA A 192 -4.70 5.15 6.89
C ALA A 192 -6.09 5.74 7.27
N VAL A 193 -6.13 6.77 8.12
CA VAL A 193 -7.37 7.46 8.50
C VAL A 193 -7.99 8.11 7.27
N VAL A 194 -7.18 8.79 6.46
CA VAL A 194 -7.61 9.36 5.18
C VAL A 194 -8.03 8.25 4.22
N ALA A 195 -7.30 7.13 4.20
CA ALA A 195 -7.63 5.97 3.38
C ALA A 195 -8.99 5.34 3.70
N GLY A 196 -9.53 5.55 4.91
CA GLY A 196 -10.92 5.22 5.24
C GLY A 196 -11.93 5.85 4.27
N GLY A 197 -11.64 7.04 3.73
CA GLY A 197 -12.45 7.68 2.70
C GLY A 197 -12.41 6.94 1.36
N TYR A 198 -11.28 6.32 1.02
CA TYR A 198 -11.17 5.50 -0.20
C TYR A 198 -11.96 4.20 -0.08
N LEU A 199 -12.13 3.67 1.14
CA LEU A 199 -13.02 2.53 1.41
C LEU A 199 -14.49 2.93 1.22
N LEU A 200 -14.89 4.15 1.59
CA LEU A 200 -16.21 4.68 1.27
C LEU A 200 -16.43 4.72 -0.25
N LEU A 201 -15.45 5.25 -1.01
CA LEU A 201 -15.51 5.30 -2.47
C LEU A 201 -15.56 3.90 -3.10
N TRP A 202 -14.83 2.94 -2.54
CA TRP A 202 -14.89 1.54 -2.92
C TRP A 202 -16.30 0.96 -2.80
N TRP A 203 -16.94 1.11 -1.64
CA TRP A 203 -18.30 0.61 -1.44
C TRP A 203 -19.34 1.39 -2.24
N MET A 204 -19.16 2.69 -2.43
CA MET A 204 -19.99 3.50 -3.34
C MET A 204 -19.92 2.93 -4.76
N GLY A 205 -18.71 2.71 -5.29
CA GLY A 205 -18.52 2.14 -6.63
C GLY A 205 -19.10 0.74 -6.76
N THR A 206 -18.71 -0.19 -5.89
CA THR A 206 -19.18 -1.59 -5.99
C THR A 206 -20.69 -1.73 -5.78
N LYS A 207 -21.32 -0.96 -4.89
CA LYS A 207 -22.78 -0.95 -4.70
C LYS A 207 -23.51 -0.29 -5.87
N ALA A 208 -22.96 0.79 -6.44
CA ALA A 208 -23.55 1.42 -7.62
C ALA A 208 -23.66 0.45 -8.80
N TYR A 209 -22.63 -0.39 -9.00
CA TYR A 209 -22.66 -1.46 -10.01
C TYR A 209 -23.69 -2.53 -9.70
N ARG A 210 -23.75 -3.03 -8.46
CA ARG A 210 -24.71 -4.07 -8.05
C ARG A 210 -26.16 -3.63 -8.16
N ASN A 211 -26.45 -2.38 -7.79
CA ASN A 211 -27.81 -1.84 -7.77
C ASN A 211 -28.16 -1.13 -9.09
N ASN A 212 -27.21 -0.99 -10.01
CA ASN A 212 -27.30 -0.19 -11.23
C ASN A 212 -27.78 1.26 -10.97
N ASP A 213 -27.37 1.84 -9.85
CA ASP A 213 -27.72 3.19 -9.43
C ASP A 213 -26.46 4.06 -9.31
N PHE A 214 -26.25 4.87 -10.34
CA PHE A 214 -25.12 5.80 -10.44
C PHE A 214 -25.53 7.27 -10.18
N GLY A 215 -26.76 7.50 -9.70
CA GLY A 215 -27.23 8.83 -9.35
C GLY A 215 -26.58 9.35 -8.06
N VAL A 216 -26.54 10.68 -7.89
CA VAL A 216 -26.03 11.32 -6.66
C VAL A 216 -26.73 10.77 -5.39
N PRO A 217 -28.07 10.60 -5.35
CA PRO A 217 -28.74 10.06 -4.17
C PRO A 217 -28.33 8.61 -3.87
N GLY A 218 -28.16 7.78 -4.91
CA GLY A 218 -27.74 6.37 -4.77
C GLY A 218 -26.31 6.24 -4.25
N LEU A 219 -25.40 7.07 -4.78
CA LEU A 219 -24.02 7.14 -4.34
C LEU A 219 -23.91 7.62 -2.90
N LEU A 220 -24.62 8.70 -2.53
CA LEU A 220 -24.66 9.19 -1.16
C LEU A 220 -25.24 8.15 -0.20
N LYS A 221 -26.37 7.52 -0.56
CA LYS A 221 -26.94 6.43 0.24
C LYS A 221 -25.93 5.31 0.46
N SER A 222 -25.17 4.94 -0.57
CA SER A 222 -24.14 3.90 -0.47
C SER A 222 -22.97 4.31 0.45
N ALA A 223 -22.67 5.60 0.58
CA ALA A 223 -21.63 6.13 1.47
C ALA A 223 -22.04 6.12 2.96
N PHE A 224 -23.33 6.07 3.27
CA PHE A 224 -23.85 6.13 4.65
C PHE A 224 -24.59 4.86 5.10
N THR A 225 -24.56 3.78 4.31
CA THR A 225 -25.29 2.54 4.62
C THR A 225 -24.41 1.29 4.58
N GLY A 226 -24.77 0.29 5.38
CA GLY A 226 -24.09 -0.99 5.45
C GLY A 226 -22.67 -0.86 5.99
N GLU A 227 -21.71 -1.44 5.27
CA GLU A 227 -20.27 -1.44 5.59
C GLU A 227 -19.70 -0.03 5.74
N SER A 228 -20.17 0.92 4.92
CA SER A 228 -19.73 2.31 4.93
C SER A 228 -20.05 3.01 6.26
N LEU A 229 -21.14 2.64 6.94
CA LEU A 229 -21.50 3.18 8.26
C LEU A 229 -20.45 2.82 9.31
N VAL A 230 -19.83 1.64 9.18
CA VAL A 230 -18.78 1.18 10.10
C VAL A 230 -17.54 2.05 10.00
N VAL A 231 -17.21 2.57 8.82
CA VAL A 231 -16.09 3.53 8.65
C VAL A 231 -16.34 4.81 9.44
N TRP A 232 -17.56 5.36 9.34
CA TRP A 232 -17.93 6.57 10.08
C TRP A 232 -17.82 6.37 11.58
N ILE A 233 -18.31 5.23 12.09
CA ILE A 233 -18.18 4.86 13.50
C ILE A 233 -16.70 4.70 13.88
N ALA A 234 -15.90 4.05 13.02
CA ALA A 234 -14.47 3.88 13.25
C ALA A 234 -13.72 5.22 13.33
N TRP A 235 -14.05 6.17 12.45
CA TRP A 235 -13.51 7.53 12.50
C TRP A 235 -13.92 8.25 13.79
N ALA A 236 -15.20 8.23 14.14
CA ALA A 236 -15.68 8.88 15.37
C ALA A 236 -14.93 8.39 16.61
N ILE A 237 -14.74 7.07 16.73
CA ILE A 237 -14.00 6.47 17.85
C ILE A 237 -12.53 6.85 17.80
N TYR A 238 -11.87 6.75 16.65
CA TYR A 238 -10.46 7.12 16.50
C TYR A 238 -10.20 8.59 16.87
N PHE A 239 -11.00 9.52 16.33
CA PHE A 239 -10.86 10.94 16.65
C PHE A 239 -11.15 11.23 18.12
N THR A 240 -12.13 10.54 18.72
CA THR A 240 -12.42 10.69 20.16
C THR A 240 -11.22 10.25 21.02
N ILE A 241 -10.63 9.08 20.72
CA ILE A 241 -9.45 8.59 21.44
C ILE A 241 -8.27 9.54 21.23
N ARG A 242 -8.02 9.97 19.98
CA ARG A 242 -6.92 10.87 19.65
C ARG A 242 -7.03 12.20 20.41
N GLU A 243 -8.21 12.80 20.41
CA GLU A 243 -8.48 14.05 21.14
C GLU A 243 -8.30 13.88 22.64
N TYR A 244 -8.81 12.80 23.22
CA TYR A 244 -8.63 12.48 24.63
C TYR A 244 -7.15 12.34 25.01
N VAL A 245 -6.36 11.62 24.20
CA VAL A 245 -4.92 11.45 24.44
C VAL A 245 -4.18 12.77 24.31
N GLN A 246 -4.48 13.55 23.26
CA GLN A 246 -3.85 14.84 23.02
C GLN A 246 -4.11 15.81 24.19
N THR A 247 -5.36 15.92 24.63
CA THR A 247 -5.73 16.84 25.72
C THR A 247 -5.21 16.40 27.10
N THR A 248 -5.14 15.09 27.36
CA THR A 248 -4.74 14.55 28.67
C THR A 248 -3.22 14.45 28.85
N TYR A 249 -2.51 13.97 27.83
CA TYR A 249 -1.08 13.66 27.93
C TYR A 249 -0.19 14.67 27.20
N PHE A 250 -0.73 15.38 26.21
CA PHE A 250 0.03 16.27 25.34
C PHE A 250 -0.61 17.66 25.18
N PRO A 251 -1.04 18.34 26.26
CA PRO A 251 -1.84 19.58 26.17
C PRO A 251 -1.08 20.76 25.55
N HIS A 252 0.26 20.72 25.55
CA HIS A 252 1.12 21.75 24.96
C HIS A 252 1.70 21.36 23.60
N HIS A 253 1.27 20.22 23.06
CA HIS A 253 1.74 19.75 21.77
C HIS A 253 1.15 20.60 20.66
N SER A 254 1.99 21.41 20.02
CA SER A 254 1.65 22.07 18.77
C SER A 254 2.27 21.27 17.63
N TYR A 255 1.47 20.94 16.61
CA TYR A 255 2.03 20.42 15.37
C TYR A 255 2.91 21.50 14.79
N SER A 256 4.22 21.27 14.76
CA SER A 256 5.12 22.20 14.12
C SER A 256 4.81 22.19 12.62
N THR A 257 4.12 23.22 12.13
CA THR A 257 3.87 23.46 10.69
C THR A 257 5.15 23.89 9.95
N ILE A 258 6.31 23.47 10.45
CA ILE A 258 7.65 23.80 9.95
C ILE A 258 7.95 22.93 8.72
N GLY A 259 7.14 23.06 7.67
CA GLY A 259 7.35 22.29 6.44
C GLY A 259 6.38 22.58 5.30
N THR A 260 5.14 23.01 5.57
CA THR A 260 4.10 23.15 4.53
C THR A 260 4.41 24.21 3.46
N PRO A 261 5.01 25.38 3.75
CA PRO A 261 5.35 26.36 2.70
C PRO A 261 6.59 25.93 1.89
N VAL A 262 7.56 25.27 2.53
CA VAL A 262 8.83 24.85 1.91
C VAL A 262 8.65 23.61 1.04
N LEU A 263 7.76 22.70 1.44
CA LEU A 263 7.38 21.52 0.66
C LEU A 263 6.70 21.91 -0.64
N LEU A 264 5.74 22.83 -0.63
CA LEU A 264 5.07 23.29 -1.85
C LEU A 264 6.03 24.02 -2.81
N ALA A 265 6.94 24.84 -2.27
CA ALA A 265 7.93 25.55 -3.08
C ALA A 265 8.95 24.60 -3.76
N ASN A 266 9.27 23.46 -3.12
CA ASN A 266 10.28 22.52 -3.60
C ASN A 266 9.72 21.16 -4.07
N ALA A 267 8.40 20.94 -4.09
CA ALA A 267 7.81 19.64 -4.40
C ALA A 267 8.25 19.06 -5.75
N HIS A 268 8.43 19.93 -6.76
CA HIS A 268 8.95 19.55 -8.07
C HIS A 268 10.41 19.07 -8.03
N ARG A 269 11.22 19.60 -7.10
CA ARG A 269 12.61 19.16 -6.85
C ARG A 269 12.66 17.94 -5.93
N ASN A 270 11.59 17.73 -5.16
CA ASN A 270 11.48 16.63 -4.20
C ASN A 270 10.88 15.35 -4.79
N GLY A 271 10.89 15.23 -6.12
CA GLY A 271 10.50 14.00 -6.79
C GLY A 271 8.99 13.77 -6.92
N LEU A 272 8.12 14.77 -6.66
CA LEU A 272 6.65 14.59 -6.71
C LEU A 272 6.17 13.89 -7.99
N GLY A 273 6.66 14.31 -9.16
CA GLY A 273 6.29 13.68 -10.43
C GLY A 273 6.73 12.21 -10.51
N SER A 274 7.95 11.93 -10.08
CA SER A 274 8.48 10.57 -10.01
C SER A 274 7.78 9.71 -8.97
N SER A 275 7.32 10.29 -7.85
CA SER A 275 6.54 9.63 -6.80
C SER A 275 5.12 9.28 -7.25
N ILE A 276 4.45 10.20 -7.95
CA ILE A 276 3.14 9.96 -8.54
C ILE A 276 3.21 8.80 -9.55
N TRP A 277 4.28 8.76 -10.34
CA TRP A 277 4.56 7.60 -11.18
C TRP A 277 4.87 6.36 -10.35
N GLY A 278 5.89 6.38 -9.49
CA GLY A 278 6.43 5.23 -8.76
C GLY A 278 5.46 4.55 -7.80
N ALA A 279 4.49 5.29 -7.23
CA ALA A 279 3.49 4.69 -6.34
C ALA A 279 2.51 3.75 -7.08
N PHE A 280 2.26 3.97 -8.37
CA PHE A 280 1.28 3.22 -9.16
C PHE A 280 1.89 2.48 -10.35
N GLU A 281 3.01 2.96 -10.90
CA GLU A 281 3.74 2.40 -12.04
C GLU A 281 2.81 1.99 -13.20
N GLY A 282 2.92 0.75 -13.67
CA GLY A 282 2.07 0.20 -14.73
C GLY A 282 0.57 0.18 -14.40
N THR A 283 0.18 0.29 -13.12
CA THR A 283 -1.24 0.33 -12.73
C THR A 283 -1.92 1.65 -13.11
N TRP A 284 -1.17 2.68 -13.49
CA TRP A 284 -1.73 3.85 -14.17
C TRP A 284 -2.56 3.48 -15.40
N LEU A 285 -2.16 2.44 -16.15
CA LEU A 285 -2.93 1.94 -17.28
C LEU A 285 -4.32 1.43 -16.86
N LEU A 286 -4.43 0.78 -15.70
CA LEU A 286 -5.72 0.36 -15.14
C LEU A 286 -6.57 1.55 -14.73
N LEU A 287 -5.98 2.51 -14.02
CA LEU A 287 -6.68 3.72 -13.58
C LEU A 287 -7.21 4.53 -14.77
N ILE A 288 -6.39 4.74 -15.80
CA ILE A 288 -6.76 5.47 -17.03
C ILE A 288 -7.82 4.69 -17.82
N ALA A 289 -7.70 3.36 -17.93
CA ALA A 289 -8.70 2.56 -18.62
C ALA A 289 -10.07 2.59 -17.90
N ALA A 290 -10.08 2.49 -16.56
CA ALA A 290 -11.30 2.62 -15.78
C ALA A 290 -11.92 4.02 -15.89
N PHE A 291 -11.09 5.08 -15.89
CA PHE A 291 -11.52 6.44 -16.17
C PHE A 291 -12.21 6.54 -17.54
N ALA A 292 -11.58 6.01 -18.59
CA ALA A 292 -12.12 6.02 -19.94
C ALA A 292 -13.45 5.27 -20.01
N VAL A 293 -13.55 4.09 -19.38
CA VAL A 293 -14.80 3.32 -19.28
C VAL A 293 -15.92 4.13 -18.61
N LEU A 294 -15.65 4.80 -17.50
CA LEU A 294 -16.67 5.61 -16.82
C LEU A 294 -17.14 6.79 -17.68
N CYS A 295 -16.24 7.43 -18.43
CA CYS A 295 -16.59 8.45 -19.41
C CYS A 295 -17.47 7.90 -20.54
N LEU A 296 -17.07 6.79 -21.14
CA LEU A 296 -17.78 6.15 -22.27
C LEU A 296 -19.17 5.62 -21.85
N THR A 297 -19.28 5.12 -20.62
CA THR A 297 -20.55 4.64 -20.04
C THR A 297 -21.38 5.77 -19.42
N LYS A 298 -20.93 7.04 -19.52
CA LYS A 298 -21.60 8.25 -19.01
C LYS A 298 -21.87 8.23 -17.50
N ARG A 299 -21.06 7.50 -16.73
CA ARG A 299 -21.16 7.36 -15.26
C ARG A 299 -20.44 8.51 -14.54
N TYR A 300 -20.79 9.75 -14.91
CA TYR A 300 -20.04 10.96 -14.54
C TYR A 300 -20.04 11.25 -13.03
N TRP A 301 -21.10 10.91 -12.30
CA TRP A 301 -21.14 11.14 -10.85
C TRP A 301 -20.17 10.24 -10.08
N LEU A 302 -20.10 8.97 -10.45
CA LEU A 302 -19.11 8.05 -9.88
C LEU A 302 -17.70 8.51 -10.27
N LEU A 303 -17.50 8.90 -11.52
CA LEU A 303 -16.22 9.45 -11.98
C LEU A 303 -15.79 10.67 -11.17
N LEU A 304 -16.68 11.64 -10.96
CA LEU A 304 -16.40 12.85 -10.19
C LEU A 304 -16.03 12.52 -8.74
N ALA A 305 -16.75 11.57 -8.11
CA ALA A 305 -16.44 11.13 -6.75
C ALA A 305 -15.04 10.48 -6.66
N LEU A 306 -14.67 9.64 -7.63
CA LEU A 306 -13.35 9.03 -7.69
C LEU A 306 -12.23 10.05 -7.97
N MET A 307 -12.47 11.00 -8.87
CA MET A 307 -11.52 12.09 -9.15
C MET A 307 -11.30 12.98 -7.92
N ALA A 308 -12.37 13.29 -7.16
CA ALA A 308 -12.27 14.04 -5.91
C ALA A 308 -11.46 13.25 -4.86
N GLY A 309 -11.74 11.95 -4.71
CA GLY A 309 -10.96 11.09 -3.82
C GLY A 309 -9.48 11.00 -4.20
N PHE A 310 -9.20 10.88 -5.50
CA PHE A 310 -7.83 10.83 -6.01
C PHE A 310 -7.10 12.17 -5.83
N ALA A 311 -7.80 13.30 -5.99
CA ALA A 311 -7.25 14.62 -5.69
C ALA A 311 -6.89 14.76 -4.20
N VAL A 312 -7.74 14.23 -3.29
CA VAL A 312 -7.41 14.18 -1.86
C VAL A 312 -6.18 13.32 -1.61
N LEU A 313 -6.04 12.15 -2.26
CA LEU A 313 -4.84 11.33 -2.17
C LEU A 313 -3.57 12.09 -2.57
N VAL A 314 -3.59 12.73 -3.75
CA VAL A 314 -2.45 13.53 -4.22
C VAL A 314 -2.15 14.67 -3.26
N ALA A 315 -3.17 15.38 -2.76
CA ALA A 315 -2.99 16.44 -1.79
C ALA A 315 -2.33 15.92 -0.51
N THR A 316 -2.81 14.80 0.05
CA THR A 316 -2.19 14.19 1.24
C THR A 316 -0.76 13.75 1.01
N GLY A 317 -0.43 13.25 -0.19
CA GLY A 317 0.95 12.95 -0.57
C GLY A 317 1.84 14.18 -0.58
N ILE A 318 1.36 15.32 -1.07
CA ILE A 318 2.11 16.59 -1.12
C ILE A 318 2.34 17.18 0.28
N TYR A 319 1.38 17.01 1.19
CA TYR A 319 1.47 17.51 2.56
C TYR A 319 2.39 16.69 3.47
N VAL A 320 2.83 15.51 3.03
CA VAL A 320 3.67 14.59 3.80
C VAL A 320 5.05 14.47 3.14
N HIS A 321 6.09 14.29 3.94
CA HIS A 321 7.46 14.17 3.44
C HIS A 321 7.72 12.89 2.63
N ASP A 322 7.01 11.80 2.93
CA ASP A 322 7.14 10.50 2.26
C ASP A 322 5.99 10.29 1.27
N ILE A 323 6.15 10.85 0.06
CA ILE A 323 5.11 10.90 -0.96
C ILE A 323 4.71 9.50 -1.43
N ASP A 324 5.67 8.63 -1.76
CA ASP A 324 5.40 7.27 -2.29
C ASP A 324 4.58 6.42 -1.32
N ARG A 325 4.96 6.48 -0.04
CA ARG A 325 4.25 5.80 1.06
C ARG A 325 2.83 6.33 1.18
N ALA A 326 2.64 7.65 1.11
CA ALA A 326 1.32 8.27 1.22
C ALA A 326 0.42 7.91 0.03
N LEU A 327 0.95 7.97 -1.18
CA LEU A 327 0.19 7.61 -2.39
C LEU A 327 -0.18 6.13 -2.44
N SER A 328 0.62 5.25 -1.83
CA SER A 328 0.36 3.80 -1.78
C SER A 328 -0.88 3.43 -0.97
N TYR A 329 -1.33 4.29 -0.04
CA TYR A 329 -2.66 4.16 0.58
C TYR A 329 -3.82 4.27 -0.42
N GLY A 330 -3.53 4.71 -1.65
CA GLY A 330 -4.44 4.74 -2.79
C GLY A 330 -4.67 3.39 -3.48
N PHE A 331 -4.09 2.28 -3.02
CA PHE A 331 -4.33 0.96 -3.61
C PHE A 331 -5.82 0.56 -3.75
N PRO A 332 -6.78 1.04 -2.91
CA PRO A 332 -8.21 0.80 -3.16
C PRO A 332 -8.70 1.30 -4.52
N PHE A 333 -8.11 2.38 -5.07
CA PHE A 333 -8.42 2.85 -6.41
C PHE A 333 -7.97 1.87 -7.49
N ILE A 334 -6.84 1.17 -7.29
CA ILE A 334 -6.35 0.17 -8.24
C ILE A 334 -7.30 -1.04 -8.26
N LEU A 335 -7.72 -1.51 -7.07
CA LEU A 335 -8.73 -2.57 -6.97
C LEU A 335 -10.04 -2.13 -7.62
N LEU A 336 -10.47 -0.88 -7.41
CA LEU A 336 -11.74 -0.41 -7.95
C LEU A 336 -11.69 -0.26 -9.46
N ALA A 337 -10.55 0.18 -10.01
CA ALA A 337 -10.31 0.22 -11.44
C ALA A 337 -10.37 -1.18 -12.06
N ALA A 338 -9.74 -2.17 -11.44
CA ALA A 338 -9.84 -3.56 -11.88
C ALA A 338 -11.29 -4.07 -11.83
N PHE A 339 -12.03 -3.80 -10.75
CA PHE A 339 -13.45 -4.13 -10.63
C PHE A 339 -14.28 -3.51 -11.75
N ILE A 340 -14.15 -2.20 -11.98
CA ILE A 340 -14.86 -1.47 -13.05
C ILE A 340 -14.58 -2.10 -14.42
N LEU A 341 -13.31 -2.40 -14.72
CA LEU A 341 -12.94 -2.98 -16.00
C LEU A 341 -13.52 -4.39 -16.18
N ILE A 342 -13.46 -5.23 -15.16
CA ILE A 342 -13.99 -6.60 -15.20
C ILE A 342 -15.51 -6.60 -15.40
N GLU A 343 -16.24 -5.68 -14.75
CA GLU A 343 -17.70 -5.59 -14.82
C GLU A 343 -18.23 -4.97 -16.13
N THR A 344 -17.39 -4.26 -16.89
CA THR A 344 -17.86 -3.48 -18.07
C THR A 344 -17.25 -3.92 -19.39
N SER A 345 -16.05 -4.47 -19.36
CA SER A 345 -15.25 -4.70 -20.56
C SER A 345 -15.14 -6.19 -20.86
N SER A 346 -14.83 -6.52 -22.11
CA SER A 346 -14.62 -7.92 -22.49
C SER A 346 -13.38 -8.50 -21.79
N THR A 347 -13.42 -9.79 -21.46
CA THR A 347 -12.30 -10.52 -20.85
C THR A 347 -10.99 -10.34 -21.64
N SER A 348 -11.07 -10.36 -22.98
CA SER A 348 -9.91 -10.16 -23.86
C SER A 348 -9.28 -8.77 -23.69
N THR A 349 -10.11 -7.73 -23.57
CA THR A 349 -9.64 -6.35 -23.34
C THR A 349 -8.97 -6.23 -21.97
N VAL A 350 -9.59 -6.79 -20.92
CA VAL A 350 -9.05 -6.76 -19.56
C VAL A 350 -7.71 -7.49 -19.48
N ARG A 351 -7.59 -8.68 -20.09
CA ARG A 351 -6.33 -9.44 -20.18
C ARG A 351 -5.24 -8.63 -20.89
N LEU A 352 -5.56 -7.94 -21.99
CA LEU A 352 -4.59 -7.15 -22.74
C LEU A 352 -4.06 -5.97 -21.92
N ILE A 353 -4.96 -5.22 -21.27
CA ILE A 353 -4.58 -4.09 -20.41
C ILE A 353 -3.69 -4.60 -19.27
N LEU A 354 -4.11 -5.66 -18.59
CA LEU A 354 -3.37 -6.24 -17.47
C LEU A 354 -2.02 -6.81 -17.88
N LEU A 355 -1.89 -7.33 -19.11
CA LEU A 355 -0.61 -7.80 -19.62
C LEU A 355 0.38 -6.63 -19.72
N PHE A 356 -0.03 -5.50 -20.31
CA PHE A 356 0.84 -4.33 -20.39
C PHE A 356 1.11 -3.72 -19.01
N THR A 357 0.10 -3.65 -18.14
CA THR A 357 0.27 -3.25 -16.74
C THR A 357 1.35 -4.09 -16.05
N MET A 358 1.26 -5.42 -16.16
CA MET A 358 2.22 -6.35 -15.59
C MET A 358 3.62 -6.15 -16.17
N ILE A 359 3.76 -6.03 -17.50
CA ILE A 359 5.06 -5.79 -18.14
C ILE A 359 5.71 -4.52 -17.60
N VAL A 360 4.95 -3.42 -17.49
CA VAL A 360 5.48 -2.16 -17.00
C VAL A 360 5.91 -2.27 -15.53
N CYS A 361 5.09 -2.83 -14.64
CA CYS A 361 5.46 -3.00 -13.22
C CYS A 361 6.68 -3.92 -13.03
N VAL A 362 6.77 -5.02 -13.78
CA VAL A 362 7.90 -5.96 -13.68
C VAL A 362 9.19 -5.39 -14.27
N ALA A 363 9.10 -4.59 -15.34
CA ALA A 363 10.27 -4.02 -15.99
C ALA A 363 10.76 -2.73 -15.31
N HIS A 364 9.91 -2.03 -14.56
CA HIS A 364 10.24 -0.78 -13.91
C HIS A 364 11.19 -1.02 -12.72
N PRO A 365 12.34 -0.31 -12.64
CA PRO A 365 13.23 -0.40 -11.49
C PRO A 365 12.53 0.08 -10.22
N GLN A 366 12.65 -0.67 -9.13
CA GLN A 366 12.03 -0.32 -7.84
C GLN A 366 12.81 0.80 -7.15
N VAL A 367 12.55 2.01 -7.61
CA VAL A 367 13.18 3.26 -7.17
C VAL A 367 12.15 4.09 -6.43
N PHE A 368 12.40 4.31 -5.15
CA PHE A 368 11.50 5.00 -4.24
C PHE A 368 12.08 6.33 -3.79
N TYR A 369 11.22 7.33 -3.68
CA TYR A 369 11.54 8.66 -3.21
C TYR A 369 11.08 8.77 -1.75
N MET A 370 12.06 8.62 -0.84
CA MET A 370 11.85 8.88 0.58
C MET A 370 12.16 10.36 0.86
N GLY A 371 11.56 10.93 1.90
CA GLY A 371 11.68 12.35 2.20
C GLY A 371 13.11 12.90 2.15
N TYR A 372 13.25 14.17 1.76
CA TYR A 372 14.53 14.91 1.59
C TYR A 372 15.39 14.50 0.37
N ASN A 373 14.76 14.21 -0.77
CA ASN A 373 15.45 13.93 -2.04
C ASN A 373 16.33 12.67 -2.00
N LYS A 374 16.05 11.76 -1.06
CA LYS A 374 16.76 10.47 -1.01
C LYS A 374 16.04 9.50 -1.92
N ILE A 375 16.72 9.17 -3.01
CA ILE A 375 16.32 8.11 -3.92
C ILE A 375 16.81 6.80 -3.32
N LEU A 376 15.89 5.98 -2.84
CA LEU A 376 16.13 4.61 -2.43
C LEU A 376 15.89 3.70 -3.63
N TRP A 377 16.97 3.26 -4.26
CA TRP A 377 16.89 2.18 -5.23
C TRP A 377 17.02 0.84 -4.50
N LEU A 378 15.97 0.02 -4.54
CA LEU A 378 16.08 -1.37 -4.08
C LEU A 378 16.73 -2.18 -5.19
N GLU A 379 18.02 -2.43 -5.03
CA GLU A 379 18.77 -3.09 -6.09
C GLU A 379 18.30 -4.56 -6.23
N PRO A 380 18.09 -5.04 -7.47
CA PRO A 380 17.68 -6.40 -7.72
C PRO A 380 18.76 -7.39 -7.25
N LEU A 381 18.33 -8.60 -6.91
CA LEU A 381 19.20 -9.66 -6.37
C LEU A 381 20.43 -9.93 -7.27
N PRO A 382 20.33 -10.01 -8.61
CA PRO A 382 21.51 -10.16 -9.47
C PRO A 382 22.56 -9.06 -9.29
N ILE A 383 22.13 -7.80 -9.09
CA ILE A 383 23.06 -6.69 -8.86
C ILE A 383 23.70 -6.83 -7.47
N LYS A 384 22.92 -7.15 -6.43
CA LYS A 384 23.47 -7.42 -5.09
C LYS A 384 24.48 -8.57 -5.07
N LEU A 385 24.20 -9.66 -5.81
CA LEU A 385 25.13 -10.77 -5.95
C LEU A 385 26.42 -10.34 -6.66
N PHE A 386 26.31 -9.52 -7.70
CA PHE A 386 27.47 -8.98 -8.40
C PHE A 386 28.32 -8.05 -7.52
N MET A 387 27.69 -7.17 -6.73
CA MET A 387 28.37 -6.34 -5.73
C MET A 387 29.07 -7.20 -4.68
N MET A 388 28.44 -8.28 -4.21
CA MET A 388 29.06 -9.22 -3.26
C MET A 388 30.28 -9.93 -3.88
N LEU A 389 30.20 -10.33 -5.15
CA LEU A 389 31.32 -10.96 -5.87
C LEU A 389 32.46 -9.96 -6.09
N ASP A 390 32.16 -8.74 -6.52
CA ASP A 390 33.14 -7.65 -6.67
C ASP A 390 33.90 -7.40 -5.36
N HIS A 391 33.19 -7.32 -4.24
CA HIS A 391 33.81 -7.12 -2.93
C HIS A 391 34.70 -8.31 -2.50
N ARG A 392 34.27 -9.55 -2.78
CA ARG A 392 35.05 -10.76 -2.45
C ARG A 392 36.28 -10.93 -3.33
N LEU A 393 36.18 -10.58 -4.60
CA LEU A 393 37.25 -10.72 -5.59
C LEU A 393 38.12 -9.46 -5.72
N GLN A 394 37.76 -8.39 -5.01
CA GLN A 394 38.44 -7.10 -5.01
C GLN A 394 38.63 -6.50 -6.41
N TRP A 395 37.62 -6.62 -7.29
CA TRP A 395 37.72 -6.04 -8.63
C TRP A 395 37.62 -4.51 -8.62
N GLY A 396 36.98 -3.92 -7.60
CA GLY A 396 36.90 -2.46 -7.41
C GLY A 396 35.89 -1.78 -8.34
N LEU A 397 34.86 -2.51 -8.78
CA LEU A 397 33.82 -1.98 -9.68
C LEU A 397 32.76 -1.17 -8.93
N PHE A 398 32.49 -1.50 -7.67
CA PHE A 398 31.50 -0.83 -6.82
C PHE A 398 32.12 -0.21 -5.55
N SER A 399 33.46 -0.09 -5.49
CA SER A 399 34.22 0.43 -4.36
C SER A 399 34.29 1.94 -4.29
#